data_AF-A0A4Q3U5E1-F1
#
_entry.id   AF-A0A4Q3U5E1-F1
#
_cell.length_a   1.000
_cell.length_b   1.000
_cell.length_c   1.000
_cell.angle_alpha   90.00
_cell.angle_beta   90.00
_cell.angle_gamma   90.00
#
_symmetry.space_group_name_H-M   'P 1'
#
loop_
_entity.id
_entity.type
_entity.pdbx_description
1 polymer ?
#
loop_
_entity_poly.entity_id
_entity_poly.type
_entity_poly.pdbx_seq_one_letter_code
_entity_poly.pdbx_strand_id
1 'polypeptide(L)'
;MPILLSLLTVGTLLRPFHAWASTPPMGWNSWDCFGTGVTEAQTRDNAAYMAANLKRHGYDLITVDIDWFVPGAKGFGYTPGVEIAMDGYGRPLPALDRFPSAAQDKGFKPLADWTHRQGLKFGVHLLRGIPRKAVEKNLPILGTSYHAADIANKNDVCPWNPDMYGVDMTKPGAQAWYDSLFALLAKWGVDFVKVDDLSRPYHQPEVEAIRKAIDKTGRRMVFSTSPGATPLESGPHVQTHANMWRVSDDFWDSWDALKEQFERLDRWTPYRGAGHWPDADMIPLGAVRVGQRDEGSHFTPTEGQTLMTLWSIARSPLILGGHLPKTDATTLALITNDEVISVNRTSKNNRQIWRRGDQIAWVADVPKSRDKYVALFNAAEQYRRDDSRAAFRADLTRNTPGQAISVDVDTKGAKRVWIVA
;
A
#
# COMPACT_ATOMS: atom_id res chain seq x y z
N MET A 1 2.00 7.45 56.50
CA MET A 1 2.61 7.81 55.20
C MET A 1 2.06 6.88 54.14
N PRO A 2 1.19 7.32 53.22
CA PRO A 2 0.82 6.49 52.08
C PRO A 2 1.93 6.58 51.03
N ILE A 3 2.45 5.42 50.63
CA ILE A 3 3.41 5.29 49.53
C ILE A 3 2.61 5.41 48.24
N LEU A 4 2.82 6.52 47.52
CA LEU A 4 2.26 6.74 46.19
C LEU A 4 3.05 5.86 45.20
N LEU A 5 2.47 4.75 44.75
CA LEU A 5 3.02 3.99 43.62
C LEU A 5 2.68 4.76 42.33
N SER A 6 3.64 5.52 41.82
CA SER A 6 3.56 6.10 40.48
C SER A 6 3.74 4.98 39.45
N LEU A 7 2.64 4.54 38.83
CA LEU A 7 2.65 3.79 37.59
C LEU A 7 3.25 4.69 36.50
N LEU A 8 4.53 4.52 36.21
CA LEU A 8 5.15 4.99 34.97
C LEU A 8 4.57 4.16 33.83
N THR A 9 3.51 4.66 33.20
CA THR A 9 3.15 4.23 31.85
C THR A 9 4.33 4.55 30.95
N VAL A 10 5.04 3.51 30.49
CA VAL A 10 5.96 3.63 29.36
C VAL A 10 5.09 3.90 28.14
N GLY A 11 4.71 5.16 27.96
CA GLY A 11 4.15 5.63 26.70
C GLY A 11 5.25 5.50 25.67
N THR A 12 5.06 4.62 24.68
CA THR A 12 5.91 4.59 23.50
C THR A 12 5.94 6.00 22.93
N LEU A 13 7.06 6.71 23.09
CA LEU A 13 7.24 8.03 22.51
C LEU A 13 7.05 7.88 21.00
N LEU A 14 5.99 8.49 20.47
CA LEU A 14 5.72 8.51 19.04
C LEU A 14 6.97 9.02 18.32
N ARG A 15 7.50 8.23 17.39
CA ARG A 15 8.66 8.67 16.60
C ARG A 15 8.19 9.81 15.69
N PRO A 16 9.02 10.84 15.43
CA PRO A 16 8.60 11.98 14.62
C PRO A 16 8.01 11.60 13.26
N PHE A 17 8.49 10.52 12.64
CA PHE A 17 7.99 10.07 11.33
C PHE A 17 6.61 9.41 11.36
N HIS A 18 6.14 8.92 12.52
CA HIS A 18 4.78 8.38 12.66
C HIS A 18 3.73 9.46 12.37
N ALA A 19 4.02 10.71 12.73
CA ALA A 19 3.13 11.84 12.48
C ALA A 19 2.97 12.16 10.97
N TRP A 20 3.82 11.65 10.09
CA TRP A 20 3.74 11.90 8.65
C TRP A 20 2.64 11.07 7.97
N ALA A 21 2.19 10.00 8.63
CA ALA A 21 1.11 9.12 8.18
C ALA A 21 0.14 8.80 9.34
N SER A 22 -0.37 9.84 10.03
CA SER A 22 -1.26 9.66 11.19
C SER A 22 -2.58 8.93 10.88
N THR A 23 -2.95 8.85 9.60
CA THR A 23 -3.97 7.97 9.03
C THR A 23 -3.34 7.12 7.93
N PRO A 24 -3.92 5.96 7.56
CA PRO A 24 -3.40 5.17 6.45
C PRO A 24 -3.27 6.05 5.19
N PRO A 25 -2.13 5.99 4.47
CA PRO A 25 -1.99 6.69 3.20
C PRO A 25 -3.09 6.32 2.21
N MET A 26 -3.54 7.30 1.42
CA MET A 26 -4.57 7.12 0.39
C MET A 26 -4.06 7.75 -0.91
N GLY A 27 -4.07 6.99 -2.00
CA GLY A 27 -3.44 7.45 -3.23
C GLY A 27 -3.65 6.53 -4.41
N TRP A 28 -2.74 6.65 -5.37
CA TRP A 28 -2.67 5.87 -6.59
C TRP A 28 -1.24 5.43 -6.84
N ASN A 29 -1.08 4.25 -7.43
CA ASN A 29 0.18 3.68 -7.83
C ASN A 29 0.07 3.12 -9.26
N SER A 30 1.12 3.30 -10.06
CA SER A 30 1.10 2.95 -11.47
C SER A 30 1.20 1.46 -11.79
N TRP A 31 1.57 0.60 -10.83
CA TRP A 31 1.89 -0.81 -11.10
C TRP A 31 0.73 -1.57 -11.73
N ASP A 32 -0.43 -1.69 -11.09
CA ASP A 32 -1.48 -2.58 -11.60
C ASP A 32 -1.97 -2.18 -13.00
N CYS A 33 -1.96 -0.89 -13.33
CA CYS A 33 -2.38 -0.38 -14.64
C CYS A 33 -1.29 -0.38 -15.71
N PHE A 34 -0.04 -0.04 -15.40
CA PHE A 34 1.00 0.19 -16.42
C PHE A 34 2.25 -0.69 -16.23
N GLY A 35 2.32 -1.48 -15.17
CA GLY A 35 3.50 -2.26 -14.78
C GLY A 35 4.73 -1.36 -14.70
N THR A 36 5.79 -1.75 -15.41
CA THR A 36 7.05 -1.01 -15.51
C THR A 36 6.96 0.21 -16.44
N GLY A 37 5.87 0.38 -17.19
CA GLY A 37 5.80 1.22 -18.39
C GLY A 37 5.14 2.59 -18.26
N VAL A 38 4.88 3.07 -17.04
CA VAL A 38 4.20 4.37 -16.86
C VAL A 38 5.00 5.53 -17.46
N THR A 39 4.30 6.47 -18.07
CA THR A 39 4.86 7.71 -18.64
C THR A 39 4.54 8.94 -17.79
N GLU A 40 5.25 10.04 -18.03
CA GLU A 40 4.95 11.33 -17.40
C GLU A 40 3.53 11.81 -17.71
N ALA A 41 3.07 11.65 -18.96
CA ALA A 41 1.73 12.05 -19.37
C ALA A 41 0.65 11.27 -18.59
N GLN A 42 0.76 9.93 -18.56
CA GLN A 42 -0.16 9.10 -17.78
C GLN A 42 -0.11 9.43 -16.29
N THR A 43 1.06 9.72 -15.73
CA THR A 43 1.19 10.14 -14.32
C THR A 43 0.42 11.44 -14.08
N ARG A 44 0.56 12.42 -14.97
CA ARG A 44 -0.17 13.70 -14.89
C ARG A 44 -1.68 13.50 -15.06
N ASP A 45 -2.12 12.61 -15.94
CA ASP A 45 -3.55 12.35 -16.14
C ASP A 45 -4.20 11.75 -14.88
N ASN A 46 -3.57 10.75 -14.25
CA ASN A 46 -4.05 10.17 -12.99
C ASN A 46 -4.04 11.20 -11.84
N ALA A 47 -3.00 12.03 -11.76
CA ALA A 47 -2.92 13.11 -10.79
C ALA A 47 -4.00 14.19 -11.00
N ALA A 48 -4.24 14.63 -12.23
CA ALA A 48 -5.29 15.60 -12.54
C ALA A 48 -6.68 15.02 -12.19
N TYR A 49 -6.91 13.75 -12.51
CA TYR A 49 -8.15 13.06 -12.15
C TYR A 49 -8.33 12.98 -10.62
N MET A 50 -7.28 12.59 -9.88
CA MET A 50 -7.33 12.52 -8.42
C MET A 50 -7.64 13.90 -7.82
N ALA A 51 -6.96 14.95 -8.28
CA ALA A 51 -7.18 16.32 -7.81
C ALA A 51 -8.62 16.78 -8.03
N ALA A 52 -9.22 16.45 -9.18
CA ALA A 52 -10.58 16.84 -9.52
C ALA A 52 -11.66 16.02 -8.80
N ASN A 53 -11.45 14.71 -8.62
CA ASN A 53 -12.52 13.78 -8.24
C ASN A 53 -12.35 13.14 -6.86
N LEU A 54 -11.12 12.84 -6.45
CA LEU A 54 -10.85 11.97 -5.30
C LEU A 54 -10.23 12.72 -4.11
N LYS A 55 -9.59 13.86 -4.35
CA LYS A 55 -8.90 14.64 -3.31
C LYS A 55 -9.81 15.06 -2.15
N ARG A 56 -11.06 15.43 -2.45
CA ARG A 56 -12.06 15.78 -1.43
C ARG A 56 -12.42 14.61 -0.50
N HIS A 57 -12.21 13.37 -0.96
CA HIS A 57 -12.41 12.13 -0.22
C HIS A 57 -11.13 11.67 0.52
N GLY A 58 -10.05 12.45 0.43
CA GLY A 58 -8.81 12.24 1.17
C GLY A 58 -7.68 11.51 0.43
N TYR A 59 -7.86 11.18 -0.86
CA TYR A 59 -6.80 10.65 -1.71
C TYR A 59 -5.84 11.78 -2.12
N ASP A 60 -4.56 11.66 -1.78
CA ASP A 60 -3.60 12.74 -2.02
C ASP A 60 -2.24 12.28 -2.51
N LEU A 61 -1.99 10.98 -2.71
CA LEU A 61 -0.69 10.45 -3.11
C LEU A 61 -0.70 9.92 -4.56
N ILE A 62 0.28 10.35 -5.36
CA ILE A 62 0.55 9.83 -6.72
C ILE A 62 1.92 9.17 -6.72
N THR A 63 1.99 7.85 -6.98
CA THR A 63 3.23 7.08 -6.96
C THR A 63 3.60 6.56 -8.35
N VAL A 64 4.81 6.89 -8.80
CA VAL A 64 5.45 6.26 -9.97
C VAL A 64 6.14 4.98 -9.49
N ASP A 65 5.64 3.82 -9.90
CA ASP A 65 6.17 2.51 -9.49
C ASP A 65 7.42 2.11 -10.30
N ILE A 66 7.88 0.87 -10.13
CA ILE A 66 9.20 0.35 -10.49
C ILE A 66 9.64 0.62 -11.94
N ASP A 67 10.96 0.54 -12.16
CA ASP A 67 11.62 0.65 -13.46
C ASP A 67 11.51 2.02 -14.13
N TRP A 68 11.11 3.09 -13.44
CA TRP A 68 11.12 4.45 -13.99
C TRP A 68 12.49 4.90 -14.50
N PHE A 69 13.56 4.25 -14.04
CA PHE A 69 14.95 4.45 -14.48
C PHE A 69 15.39 3.55 -15.63
N VAL A 70 14.56 2.64 -16.14
CA VAL A 70 14.88 1.75 -17.27
C VAL A 70 14.28 2.32 -18.57
N PRO A 71 15.09 2.81 -19.53
CA PRO A 71 14.59 3.26 -20.82
C PRO A 71 13.89 2.13 -21.59
N GLY A 72 12.74 2.45 -22.21
CA GLY A 72 11.96 1.48 -22.98
C GLY A 72 11.25 0.38 -22.17
N ALA A 73 11.29 0.44 -20.83
CA ALA A 73 10.55 -0.50 -19.99
C ALA A 73 9.04 -0.41 -20.26
N LYS A 74 8.40 -1.58 -20.36
CA LYS A 74 7.00 -1.76 -20.71
C LYS A 74 6.48 -3.11 -20.20
N GLY A 75 5.18 -3.17 -19.93
CA GLY A 75 4.52 -4.40 -19.46
C GLY A 75 4.85 -4.72 -18.00
N PHE A 76 4.73 -5.99 -17.63
CA PHE A 76 4.81 -6.46 -16.23
C PHE A 76 6.03 -7.33 -15.94
N GLY A 77 7.02 -7.33 -16.84
CA GLY A 77 8.22 -8.16 -16.74
C GLY A 77 9.50 -7.34 -16.70
N TYR A 78 10.55 -7.98 -16.19
CA TYR A 78 11.90 -7.40 -16.08
C TYR A 78 12.84 -8.06 -17.09
N THR A 79 13.66 -7.26 -17.77
CA THR A 79 14.63 -7.76 -18.74
C THR A 79 16.03 -7.69 -18.14
N PRO A 80 16.75 -8.81 -17.96
CA PRO A 80 18.12 -8.78 -17.44
C PRO A 80 19.10 -8.04 -18.34
N GLY A 81 20.08 -7.37 -17.72
CA GLY A 81 21.23 -6.78 -18.42
C GLY A 81 20.94 -5.47 -19.16
N VAL A 82 19.75 -4.91 -19.00
CA VAL A 82 19.38 -3.61 -19.59
C VAL A 82 20.26 -2.49 -19.04
N GLU A 83 20.48 -1.45 -19.85
CA GLU A 83 21.04 -0.22 -19.34
C GLU A 83 19.98 0.53 -18.52
N ILE A 84 20.42 1.12 -17.42
CA ILE A 84 19.60 1.95 -16.55
C ILE A 84 20.09 3.40 -16.65
N ALA A 85 19.16 4.35 -16.61
CA ALA A 85 19.48 5.75 -16.47
C ALA A 85 19.97 6.00 -15.04
N MET A 86 21.20 6.54 -14.91
CA MET A 86 21.82 6.86 -13.63
C MET A 86 22.76 8.06 -13.77
N ASP A 87 23.03 8.74 -12.66
CA ASP A 87 24.01 9.83 -12.63
C ASP A 87 25.45 9.30 -12.46
N GLY A 88 26.42 10.23 -12.45
CA GLY A 88 27.84 9.91 -12.26
C GLY A 88 28.21 9.29 -10.91
N TYR A 89 27.26 9.21 -9.97
CA TYR A 89 27.42 8.58 -8.66
C TYR A 89 26.63 7.25 -8.54
N GLY A 90 26.08 6.77 -9.66
CA GLY A 90 25.31 5.53 -9.73
C GLY A 90 23.86 5.63 -9.25
N ARG A 91 23.36 6.84 -8.90
CA ARG A 91 21.98 7.02 -8.44
C ARG A 91 21.02 6.95 -9.64
N PRO A 92 19.93 6.17 -9.57
CA PRO A 92 18.98 6.07 -10.68
C PRO A 92 18.36 7.44 -11.05
N LEU A 93 18.18 7.69 -12.36
CA LEU A 93 17.56 8.88 -12.93
C LEU A 93 16.34 8.50 -13.77
N PRO A 94 15.31 9.37 -13.89
CA PRO A 94 14.16 9.08 -14.75
C PRO A 94 14.58 8.88 -16.21
N ALA A 95 14.08 7.82 -16.83
CA ALA A 95 14.33 7.55 -18.24
C ALA A 95 13.65 8.62 -19.12
N LEU A 96 14.44 9.35 -19.90
CA LEU A 96 14.00 10.56 -20.60
C LEU A 96 13.00 10.31 -21.73
N ASP A 97 12.96 9.10 -22.27
CA ASP A 97 11.97 8.66 -23.25
C ASP A 97 10.54 8.65 -22.68
N ARG A 98 10.40 8.44 -21.36
CA ARG A 98 9.10 8.42 -20.67
C ARG A 98 8.86 9.63 -19.78
N PHE A 99 9.94 10.25 -19.29
CA PHE A 99 9.91 11.42 -18.41
C PHE A 99 10.74 12.58 -19.00
N PRO A 100 10.29 13.18 -20.11
CA PRO A 100 11.04 14.21 -20.81
C PRO A 100 11.30 15.46 -19.96
N SER A 101 10.45 15.76 -18.97
CA SER A 101 10.69 16.91 -18.08
C SER A 101 11.91 16.72 -17.16
N ALA A 102 12.40 15.48 -17.01
CA ALA A 102 13.56 15.17 -16.19
C ALA A 102 14.91 15.56 -16.82
N ALA A 103 14.90 15.97 -18.09
CA ALA A 103 16.09 16.43 -18.81
C ALA A 103 16.77 17.63 -18.10
N GLN A 104 18.02 17.89 -18.48
CA GLN A 104 18.85 18.98 -17.91
C GLN A 104 19.03 18.83 -16.38
N ASP A 105 19.29 17.60 -15.92
CA ASP A 105 19.56 17.25 -14.52
C ASP A 105 18.43 17.64 -13.54
N LYS A 106 17.20 17.78 -14.04
CA LYS A 106 16.03 18.13 -13.22
C LYS A 106 15.45 16.92 -12.49
N GLY A 107 15.65 15.71 -13.03
CA GLY A 107 15.07 14.48 -12.49
C GLY A 107 13.56 14.62 -12.29
N PHE A 108 13.00 14.04 -11.22
CA PHE A 108 11.55 14.15 -10.99
C PHE A 108 11.07 15.52 -10.50
N LYS A 109 11.95 16.49 -10.24
CA LYS A 109 11.53 17.78 -9.67
C LYS A 109 10.38 18.45 -10.43
N PRO A 110 10.38 18.55 -11.76
CA PRO A 110 9.30 19.22 -12.49
C PRO A 110 7.95 18.49 -12.38
N LEU A 111 7.96 17.16 -12.37
CA LEU A 111 6.77 16.34 -12.19
C LEU A 111 6.25 16.44 -10.75
N ALA A 112 7.14 16.35 -9.76
CA ALA A 112 6.78 16.54 -8.36
C ALA A 112 6.20 17.94 -8.09
N ASP A 113 6.87 19.01 -8.56
CA ASP A 113 6.39 20.38 -8.42
C ASP A 113 5.02 20.56 -9.11
N TRP A 114 4.79 19.92 -10.25
CA TRP A 114 3.49 19.95 -10.92
C TRP A 114 2.41 19.23 -10.12
N THR A 115 2.72 18.06 -9.55
CA THR A 115 1.82 17.29 -8.67
C THR A 115 1.49 18.09 -7.39
N HIS A 116 2.48 18.75 -6.79
CA HIS A 116 2.29 19.63 -5.64
C HIS A 116 1.41 20.84 -5.95
N ARG A 117 1.48 21.40 -7.18
CA ARG A 117 0.56 22.48 -7.60
C ARG A 117 -0.89 22.03 -7.73
N GLN A 118 -1.15 20.73 -7.93
CA GLN A 118 -2.50 20.16 -7.81
C GLN A 118 -2.92 19.97 -6.33
N GLY A 119 -2.02 20.28 -5.40
CA GLY A 119 -2.12 20.03 -3.96
C GLY A 119 -2.17 18.54 -3.62
N LEU A 120 -1.49 17.71 -4.42
CA LEU A 120 -1.25 16.29 -4.16
C LEU A 120 0.20 16.12 -3.71
N LYS A 121 0.55 14.91 -3.27
CA LYS A 121 1.88 14.42 -2.89
C LYS A 121 2.45 13.53 -3.98
N PHE A 122 3.76 13.53 -4.12
CA PHE A 122 4.47 12.75 -5.13
C PHE A 122 5.31 11.64 -4.50
N GLY A 123 5.16 10.43 -5.00
CA GLY A 123 5.87 9.24 -4.56
C GLY A 123 6.62 8.54 -5.68
N VAL A 124 7.67 7.82 -5.30
CA VAL A 124 8.43 6.96 -6.22
C VAL A 124 8.70 5.60 -5.61
N HIS A 125 8.81 4.61 -6.46
CA HIS A 125 9.37 3.31 -6.12
C HIS A 125 10.90 3.32 -6.14
N LEU A 126 11.53 2.49 -5.31
CA LEU A 126 12.93 2.10 -5.44
C LEU A 126 13.04 0.58 -5.27
N LEU A 127 14.03 -0.03 -5.92
CA LEU A 127 14.48 -1.36 -5.55
C LEU A 127 15.61 -1.27 -4.52
N ARG A 128 15.61 -2.15 -3.52
CA ARG A 128 16.69 -2.23 -2.52
C ARG A 128 18.06 -2.36 -3.20
N GLY A 129 19.03 -1.68 -2.61
CA GLY A 129 20.44 -1.90 -2.86
C GLY A 129 21.09 -0.83 -3.72
N ILE A 130 22.03 -1.25 -4.56
CA ILE A 130 22.82 -0.42 -5.46
C ILE A 130 22.83 -1.03 -6.87
N PRO A 131 22.77 -0.24 -7.95
CA PRO A 131 22.63 -0.83 -9.27
C PRO A 131 23.83 -1.66 -9.70
N ARG A 132 23.59 -2.83 -10.29
CA ARG A 132 24.66 -3.71 -10.78
C ARG A 132 25.55 -3.00 -11.80
N LYS A 133 24.95 -2.18 -12.68
CA LYS A 133 25.69 -1.36 -13.64
C LYS A 133 26.58 -0.30 -13.00
N ALA A 134 26.20 0.25 -11.84
CA ALA A 134 27.06 1.17 -11.09
C ALA A 134 28.25 0.43 -10.48
N VAL A 135 28.04 -0.81 -10.01
CA VAL A 135 29.10 -1.70 -9.50
C VAL A 135 30.05 -2.14 -10.62
N GLU A 136 29.53 -2.50 -11.80
CA GLU A 136 30.33 -2.86 -12.98
C GLU A 136 31.23 -1.70 -13.45
N LYS A 137 30.66 -0.48 -13.50
CA LYS A 137 31.40 0.75 -13.84
C LYS A 137 32.24 1.29 -12.67
N ASN A 138 32.12 0.65 -11.50
CA ASN A 138 32.70 1.04 -10.22
C ASN A 138 32.58 2.56 -9.94
N LEU A 139 31.36 3.09 -10.04
CA LEU A 139 31.11 4.53 -9.90
C LEU A 139 31.36 5.02 -8.45
N PRO A 140 31.79 6.28 -8.26
CA PRO A 140 32.07 6.83 -6.94
C PRO A 140 30.80 7.02 -6.11
N ILE A 141 30.89 6.81 -4.78
CA ILE A 141 29.83 7.15 -3.83
C ILE A 141 29.99 8.62 -3.42
N LEU A 142 28.97 9.43 -3.72
CA LEU A 142 28.97 10.88 -3.50
C LEU A 142 29.40 11.24 -2.07
N GLY A 143 30.38 12.14 -1.97
CA GLY A 143 30.86 12.65 -0.68
C GLY A 143 31.81 11.72 0.07
N THR A 144 32.34 10.68 -0.58
CA THR A 144 33.29 9.73 0.02
C THR A 144 34.43 9.39 -0.94
N SER A 145 35.43 8.66 -0.44
CA SER A 145 36.48 8.05 -1.27
C SER A 145 36.12 6.63 -1.75
N TYR A 146 34.95 6.11 -1.37
CA TYR A 146 34.49 4.77 -1.70
C TYR A 146 33.73 4.74 -3.03
N HIS A 147 33.63 3.56 -3.62
CA HIS A 147 32.96 3.30 -4.88
C HIS A 147 31.90 2.21 -4.72
N ALA A 148 31.04 2.07 -5.72
CA ALA A 148 29.94 1.12 -5.72
C ALA A 148 30.40 -0.33 -5.43
N ALA A 149 31.55 -0.75 -5.97
CA ALA A 149 32.06 -2.10 -5.72
C ALA A 149 32.57 -2.33 -4.29
N ASP A 150 32.90 -1.28 -3.54
CA ASP A 150 33.39 -1.39 -2.15
C ASP A 150 32.27 -1.77 -1.17
N ILE A 151 31.03 -1.41 -1.51
CA ILE A 151 29.86 -1.54 -0.63
C ILE A 151 28.84 -2.59 -1.13
N ALA A 152 28.97 -3.08 -2.36
CA ALA A 152 28.02 -4.02 -2.93
C ALA A 152 28.24 -5.45 -2.40
N ASN A 153 27.16 -6.09 -1.96
CA ASN A 153 27.13 -7.52 -1.67
C ASN A 153 26.64 -8.28 -2.91
N LYS A 154 27.56 -8.81 -3.71
CA LYS A 154 27.23 -9.52 -4.97
C LYS A 154 26.48 -10.85 -4.77
N ASN A 155 26.48 -11.38 -3.55
CA ASN A 155 25.75 -12.60 -3.20
C ASN A 155 24.33 -12.31 -2.72
N ASP A 156 24.00 -11.04 -2.47
CA ASP A 156 22.69 -10.60 -2.04
C ASP A 156 21.98 -9.95 -3.24
N VAL A 157 20.99 -10.65 -3.77
CA VAL A 157 20.29 -10.28 -5.00
C VAL A 157 18.79 -10.45 -4.81
N CYS A 158 18.03 -9.59 -5.49
CA CYS A 158 16.60 -9.78 -5.66
C CYS A 158 16.34 -10.99 -6.57
N PRO A 159 15.50 -11.96 -6.16
CA PRO A 159 15.26 -13.17 -6.95
C PRO A 159 14.34 -12.94 -8.17
N TRP A 160 13.60 -11.83 -8.22
CA TRP A 160 12.61 -11.53 -9.26
C TRP A 160 12.94 -10.30 -10.11
N ASN A 161 13.92 -9.47 -9.71
CA ASN A 161 14.42 -8.35 -10.51
C ASN A 161 15.97 -8.36 -10.57
N PRO A 162 16.58 -8.13 -11.75
CA PRO A 162 18.02 -8.27 -11.96
C PRO A 162 18.85 -7.00 -11.75
N ASP A 163 18.25 -5.86 -11.36
CA ASP A 163 18.87 -4.53 -11.52
C ASP A 163 19.85 -4.15 -10.41
N MET A 164 19.67 -4.68 -9.21
CA MET A 164 20.42 -4.28 -8.02
C MET A 164 21.21 -5.44 -7.40
N TYR A 165 22.29 -5.10 -6.71
CA TYR A 165 22.90 -5.89 -5.63
C TYR A 165 22.50 -5.28 -4.29
N GLY A 166 22.40 -6.09 -3.24
CA GLY A 166 22.27 -5.59 -1.87
C GLY A 166 23.48 -4.74 -1.46
N VAL A 167 23.27 -3.82 -0.52
CA VAL A 167 24.36 -3.00 0.04
C VAL A 167 24.81 -3.63 1.37
N ASP A 168 26.09 -3.96 1.47
CA ASP A 168 26.69 -4.43 2.71
C ASP A 168 26.83 -3.27 3.70
N MET A 169 25.84 -3.15 4.60
CA MET A 169 25.77 -2.09 5.59
C MET A 169 26.90 -2.12 6.63
N THR A 170 27.77 -3.14 6.62
CA THR A 170 29.00 -3.16 7.45
C THR A 170 30.16 -2.38 6.82
N LYS A 171 30.06 -2.04 5.53
CA LYS A 171 31.13 -1.37 4.80
C LYS A 171 31.10 0.15 5.02
N PRO A 172 32.26 0.79 5.14
CA PRO A 172 32.32 2.24 5.12
C PRO A 172 31.86 2.76 3.75
N GLY A 173 31.09 3.84 3.74
CA GLY A 173 30.43 4.37 2.52
C GLY A 173 29.02 3.84 2.27
N ALA A 174 28.61 2.71 2.86
CA ALA A 174 27.27 2.13 2.64
C ALA A 174 26.13 3.06 3.08
N GLN A 175 26.24 3.67 4.27
CA GLN A 175 25.25 4.67 4.71
C GLN A 175 25.28 5.93 3.83
N ALA A 176 26.47 6.35 3.37
CA ALA A 176 26.61 7.53 2.51
C ALA A 176 25.93 7.33 1.14
N TRP A 177 25.92 6.10 0.61
CA TRP A 177 25.13 5.75 -0.58
C TRP A 177 23.65 6.07 -0.38
N TYR A 178 23.01 5.49 0.65
CA TYR A 178 21.61 5.76 0.95
C TYR A 178 21.35 7.23 1.26
N ASP A 179 22.19 7.87 2.07
CA ASP A 179 22.08 9.30 2.36
C ASP A 179 22.07 10.14 1.07
N SER A 180 22.92 9.79 0.11
CA SER A 180 23.02 10.50 -1.18
C SER A 180 21.81 10.27 -2.09
N LEU A 181 21.22 9.07 -2.05
CA LEU A 181 20.03 8.71 -2.81
C LEU A 181 18.80 9.44 -2.26
N PHE A 182 18.59 9.41 -0.95
CA PHE A 182 17.46 10.11 -0.34
C PHE A 182 17.62 11.63 -0.38
N ALA A 183 18.84 12.17 -0.33
CA ALA A 183 19.07 13.59 -0.59
C ALA A 183 18.66 14.00 -2.02
N LEU A 184 18.89 13.13 -3.01
CA LEU A 184 18.42 13.36 -4.39
C LEU A 184 16.88 13.37 -4.46
N LEU A 185 16.22 12.39 -3.85
CA LEU A 185 14.76 12.33 -3.80
C LEU A 185 14.16 13.56 -3.08
N ALA A 186 14.80 14.01 -1.99
CA ALA A 186 14.39 15.20 -1.28
C ALA A 186 14.54 16.48 -2.13
N LYS A 187 15.62 16.59 -2.92
CA LYS A 187 15.83 17.68 -3.89
C LYS A 187 14.74 17.71 -4.97
N TRP A 188 14.25 16.54 -5.39
CA TRP A 188 13.12 16.44 -6.32
C TRP A 188 11.77 16.74 -5.68
N GLY A 189 11.67 16.75 -4.35
CA GLY A 189 10.41 16.99 -3.67
C GLY A 189 9.55 15.73 -3.50
N VAL A 190 10.16 14.56 -3.42
CA VAL A 190 9.44 13.30 -3.13
C VAL A 190 8.86 13.33 -1.71
N ASP A 191 7.63 12.90 -1.53
CA ASP A 191 6.89 12.83 -0.25
C ASP A 191 6.66 11.39 0.25
N PHE A 192 6.84 10.42 -0.64
CA PHE A 192 6.56 9.01 -0.38
C PHE A 192 7.55 8.12 -1.14
N VAL A 193 8.03 7.08 -0.49
CA VAL A 193 8.93 6.09 -1.08
C VAL A 193 8.41 4.69 -0.78
N LYS A 194 8.18 3.90 -1.83
CA LYS A 194 7.97 2.45 -1.74
C LYS A 194 9.29 1.80 -2.09
N VAL A 195 9.86 1.01 -1.18
CA VAL A 195 11.12 0.31 -1.44
C VAL A 195 10.87 -1.19 -1.44
N ASP A 196 11.10 -1.80 -2.59
CA ASP A 196 10.93 -3.23 -2.82
C ASP A 196 12.19 -4.04 -2.46
N ASP A 197 12.04 -5.37 -2.45
CA ASP A 197 13.04 -6.34 -2.07
C ASP A 197 13.55 -6.17 -0.63
N LEU A 198 12.72 -5.61 0.26
CA LEU A 198 13.09 -5.39 1.67
C LEU A 198 12.48 -6.40 2.64
N SER A 199 11.29 -6.95 2.34
CA SER A 199 10.52 -7.67 3.36
C SER A 199 10.55 -9.19 3.23
N ARG A 200 11.01 -9.76 2.10
CA ARG A 200 11.13 -11.22 1.93
C ARG A 200 12.34 -11.58 1.05
N PRO A 201 13.50 -11.95 1.64
CA PRO A 201 13.78 -12.00 3.08
C PRO A 201 13.80 -10.61 3.74
N TYR A 202 13.72 -10.54 5.07
CA TYR A 202 13.68 -9.26 5.78
C TYR A 202 15.08 -8.62 5.90
N HIS A 203 15.34 -7.59 5.10
CA HIS A 203 16.63 -6.89 5.03
C HIS A 203 16.75 -5.79 6.08
N GLN A 204 16.73 -6.19 7.36
CA GLN A 204 16.75 -5.27 8.50
C GLN A 204 17.83 -4.16 8.40
N PRO A 205 19.10 -4.44 8.08
CA PRO A 205 20.14 -3.41 8.03
C PRO A 205 19.85 -2.30 7.01
N GLU A 206 19.31 -2.64 5.85
CA GLU A 206 18.97 -1.68 4.80
C GLU A 206 17.68 -0.91 5.14
N VAL A 207 16.69 -1.54 5.81
CA VAL A 207 15.53 -0.84 6.37
C VAL A 207 15.96 0.27 7.33
N GLU A 208 16.90 -0.03 8.24
CA GLU A 208 17.45 0.96 9.16
C GLU A 208 18.24 2.06 8.45
N ALA A 209 19.04 1.70 7.44
CA ALA A 209 19.83 2.64 6.65
C ALA A 209 18.95 3.63 5.88
N ILE A 210 17.88 3.12 5.26
CA ILE A 210 16.87 3.91 4.54
C ILE A 210 16.17 4.86 5.52
N ARG A 211 15.72 4.38 6.68
CA ARG A 211 15.10 5.24 7.71
C ARG A 211 16.03 6.40 8.10
N LYS A 212 17.29 6.09 8.42
CA LYS A 212 18.32 7.09 8.77
C LYS A 212 18.54 8.09 7.64
N ALA A 213 18.64 7.61 6.41
CA ALA A 213 18.85 8.45 5.24
C ALA A 213 17.67 9.41 5.00
N ILE A 214 16.42 8.92 5.12
CA ILE A 214 15.23 9.77 5.04
C ILE A 214 15.26 10.85 6.13
N ASP A 215 15.50 10.46 7.38
CA ASP A 215 15.53 11.40 8.51
C ASP A 215 16.59 12.49 8.33
N LYS A 216 17.76 12.12 7.80
CA LYS A 216 18.87 13.04 7.52
C LYS A 216 18.53 14.12 6.48
N THR A 217 17.59 13.85 5.57
CA THR A 217 17.20 14.84 4.56
C THR A 217 16.46 16.05 5.14
N GLY A 218 15.84 15.92 6.32
CA GLY A 218 14.92 16.92 6.88
C GLY A 218 13.59 17.05 6.14
N ARG A 219 13.38 16.32 5.02
CA ARG A 219 12.11 16.28 4.29
C ARG A 219 11.25 15.14 4.83
N ARG A 220 9.95 15.40 5.00
CA ARG A 220 8.97 14.38 5.35
C ARG A 220 8.76 13.45 4.15
N MET A 221 9.28 12.23 4.24
CA MET A 221 9.02 11.16 3.27
C MET A 221 8.42 9.95 3.98
N VAL A 222 7.18 9.60 3.63
CA VAL A 222 6.50 8.40 4.11
C VAL A 222 7.19 7.17 3.51
N PHE A 223 7.53 6.19 4.35
CA PHE A 223 8.29 5.00 3.94
C PHE A 223 7.42 3.75 3.93
N SER A 224 7.28 3.13 2.76
CA SER A 224 6.63 1.84 2.52
C SER A 224 7.65 0.74 2.19
N THR A 225 7.53 -0.44 2.82
CA THR A 225 8.37 -1.61 2.51
C THR A 225 7.58 -2.69 1.77
N SER A 226 8.24 -3.31 0.79
CA SER A 226 7.63 -4.26 -0.13
C SER A 226 8.72 -5.20 -0.71
N PRO A 227 8.36 -6.26 -1.46
CA PRO A 227 7.08 -6.96 -1.36
C PRO A 227 6.95 -7.62 0.01
N GLY A 228 5.83 -8.29 0.25
CA GLY A 228 5.63 -9.14 1.42
C GLY A 228 5.73 -10.64 1.09
N ALA A 229 5.31 -11.52 1.99
CA ALA A 229 4.83 -11.17 3.33
C ALA A 229 6.01 -10.76 4.23
N THR A 230 5.94 -9.54 4.79
CA THR A 230 6.81 -9.16 5.91
C THR A 230 6.65 -10.21 7.02
N PRO A 231 7.74 -10.71 7.65
CA PRO A 231 7.62 -11.68 8.73
C PRO A 231 6.96 -11.04 9.96
N LEU A 232 6.01 -11.73 10.59
CA LEU A 232 5.29 -11.18 11.76
C LEU A 232 6.19 -10.97 12.96
N GLU A 233 7.23 -11.78 13.11
CA GLU A 233 8.28 -11.63 14.12
C GLU A 233 9.06 -10.31 13.95
N SER A 234 9.05 -9.72 12.76
CA SER A 234 9.65 -8.41 12.48
C SER A 234 8.70 -7.26 12.80
N GLY A 235 7.46 -7.54 13.23
CA GLY A 235 6.45 -6.54 13.62
C GLY A 235 6.96 -5.48 14.61
N PRO A 236 7.65 -5.86 15.71
CA PRO A 236 8.24 -4.90 16.64
C PRO A 236 9.27 -3.98 15.99
N HIS A 237 10.02 -4.48 15.00
CA HIS A 237 11.06 -3.71 14.31
C HIS A 237 10.45 -2.79 13.24
N VAL A 238 9.65 -3.34 12.32
CA VAL A 238 9.14 -2.60 11.15
C VAL A 238 8.25 -1.43 11.56
N GLN A 239 7.43 -1.57 12.60
CA GLN A 239 6.57 -0.47 13.08
C GLN A 239 7.37 0.74 13.59
N THR A 240 8.66 0.58 13.88
CA THR A 240 9.55 1.64 14.36
C THR A 240 10.46 2.23 13.28
N HIS A 241 10.39 1.72 12.04
CA HIS A 241 11.22 2.16 10.92
C HIS A 241 10.42 2.50 9.64
N ALA A 242 9.27 1.88 9.41
CA ALA A 242 8.43 2.13 8.24
C ALA A 242 7.07 2.70 8.64
N ASN A 243 6.48 3.50 7.75
CA ASN A 243 5.11 3.98 7.91
C ASN A 243 4.08 2.96 7.45
N MET A 244 4.45 2.10 6.50
CA MET A 244 3.63 0.99 6.05
C MET A 244 4.49 -0.15 5.51
N TRP A 245 3.98 -1.38 5.56
CA TRP A 245 4.70 -2.58 5.10
C TRP A 245 3.74 -3.64 4.59
N ARG A 246 4.09 -4.25 3.46
CA ARG A 246 3.27 -5.28 2.80
C ARG A 246 3.11 -6.53 3.67
N VAL A 247 1.86 -6.94 3.88
CA VAL A 247 1.50 -8.14 4.65
C VAL A 247 1.40 -9.41 3.79
N SER A 248 1.43 -9.25 2.47
CA SER A 248 1.39 -10.31 1.46
C SER A 248 2.38 -10.04 0.34
N ASP A 249 2.62 -11.06 -0.48
CA ASP A 249 3.16 -10.86 -1.83
C ASP A 249 2.16 -10.05 -2.70
N ASP A 250 2.50 -9.81 -3.96
CA ASP A 250 1.71 -8.94 -4.85
C ASP A 250 0.24 -9.38 -4.90
N PHE A 251 -0.63 -8.44 -4.54
CA PHE A 251 -2.06 -8.65 -4.51
C PHE A 251 -2.65 -8.31 -5.89
N TRP A 252 -3.38 -9.28 -6.43
CA TRP A 252 -4.09 -9.15 -7.68
C TRP A 252 -5.56 -9.49 -7.51
N ASP A 253 -6.31 -9.24 -8.57
CA ASP A 253 -7.76 -9.38 -8.68
C ASP A 253 -8.23 -10.83 -8.78
N SER A 254 -7.84 -11.67 -7.82
CA SER A 254 -8.36 -13.02 -7.65
C SER A 254 -9.02 -13.20 -6.28
N TRP A 255 -10.08 -14.00 -6.25
CA TRP A 255 -10.79 -14.31 -5.01
C TRP A 255 -9.87 -14.96 -3.97
N ASP A 256 -9.01 -15.90 -4.38
CA ASP A 256 -8.07 -16.56 -3.48
C ASP A 256 -7.13 -15.55 -2.81
N ALA A 257 -6.59 -14.60 -3.58
CA ALA A 257 -5.74 -13.55 -3.02
C ALA A 257 -6.51 -12.69 -2.01
N LEU A 258 -7.77 -12.33 -2.30
CA LEU A 258 -8.63 -11.56 -1.39
C LEU A 258 -8.96 -12.35 -0.12
N LYS A 259 -9.26 -13.64 -0.26
CA LYS A 259 -9.61 -14.54 0.85
C LYS A 259 -8.44 -14.70 1.84
N GLU A 260 -7.21 -14.77 1.35
CA GLU A 260 -6.01 -14.85 2.20
C GLU A 260 -5.79 -13.59 3.05
N GLN A 261 -6.22 -12.41 2.59
CA GLN A 261 -6.01 -11.15 3.32
C GLN A 261 -6.75 -11.10 4.65
N PHE A 262 -7.87 -11.82 4.80
CA PHE A 262 -8.62 -11.86 6.06
C PHE A 262 -7.75 -12.32 7.23
N GLU A 263 -6.97 -13.38 7.02
CA GLU A 263 -6.09 -13.90 8.06
C GLU A 263 -4.85 -13.03 8.26
N ARG A 264 -4.24 -12.58 7.16
CA ARG A 264 -3.05 -11.74 7.21
C ARG A 264 -3.32 -10.46 7.99
N LEU A 265 -4.39 -9.74 7.66
CA LEU A 265 -4.74 -8.49 8.33
C LEU A 265 -5.11 -8.68 9.80
N ASP A 266 -5.74 -9.81 10.15
CA ASP A 266 -6.03 -10.12 11.55
C ASP A 266 -4.75 -10.32 12.36
N ARG A 267 -3.81 -11.14 11.85
CA ARG A 267 -2.52 -11.40 12.51
C ARG A 267 -1.69 -10.13 12.69
N TRP A 268 -1.84 -9.15 11.82
CA TRP A 268 -1.14 -7.86 11.90
C TRP A 268 -1.82 -6.80 12.79
N THR A 269 -3.02 -7.08 13.34
CA THR A 269 -3.74 -6.19 14.27
C THR A 269 -2.89 -5.64 15.42
N PRO A 270 -2.01 -6.42 16.09
CA PRO A 270 -1.21 -5.92 17.21
C PRO A 270 -0.21 -4.81 16.86
N TYR A 271 0.22 -4.73 15.59
CA TYR A 271 1.24 -3.78 15.13
C TYR A 271 0.66 -2.59 14.35
N ARG A 272 -0.67 -2.54 14.20
CA ARG A 272 -1.33 -1.45 13.49
C ARG A 272 -1.55 -0.26 14.42
N GLY A 273 -1.13 0.92 13.99
CA GLY A 273 -1.36 2.16 14.73
C GLY A 273 -1.09 3.41 13.91
N ALA A 274 -1.36 4.56 14.53
CA ALA A 274 -1.18 5.85 13.87
C ALA A 274 0.29 6.03 13.46
N GLY A 275 0.54 6.11 12.15
CA GLY A 275 1.88 6.27 11.61
C GLY A 275 2.59 4.98 11.20
N HIS A 276 2.00 3.81 11.45
CA HIS A 276 2.58 2.49 11.15
C HIS A 276 1.48 1.48 10.78
N TRP A 277 1.33 1.24 9.47
CA TRP A 277 0.17 0.56 8.88
C TRP A 277 0.55 -0.74 8.16
N PRO A 278 0.06 -1.91 8.62
CA PRO A 278 0.09 -3.12 7.82
C PRO A 278 -0.66 -2.87 6.50
N ASP A 279 0.01 -3.15 5.39
CA ASP A 279 -0.44 -2.85 4.04
C ASP A 279 -0.90 -4.12 3.33
N ALA A 280 -2.21 -4.20 3.05
CA ALA A 280 -2.84 -5.26 2.26
C ALA A 280 -2.58 -5.14 0.76
N ASP A 281 -1.74 -4.19 0.35
CA ASP A 281 -1.36 -3.86 -1.01
C ASP A 281 -2.41 -3.03 -1.77
N MET A 282 -2.06 -2.71 -3.01
CA MET A 282 -2.83 -1.91 -3.95
C MET A 282 -4.20 -2.51 -4.24
N ILE A 283 -5.11 -1.66 -4.73
CA ILE A 283 -6.51 -1.98 -5.01
C ILE A 283 -6.67 -2.14 -6.52
N PRO A 284 -6.73 -3.38 -7.05
CA PRO A 284 -6.78 -3.67 -8.48
C PRO A 284 -8.21 -3.58 -9.01
N LEU A 285 -8.88 -2.43 -8.78
CA LEU A 285 -10.22 -2.12 -9.30
C LEU A 285 -10.15 -1.21 -10.52
N GLY A 286 -11.15 -1.32 -11.40
CA GLY A 286 -11.23 -0.52 -12.63
C GLY A 286 -10.23 -0.98 -13.70
N ALA A 287 -9.65 -0.01 -14.42
CA ALA A 287 -8.77 -0.26 -15.56
C ALA A 287 -7.33 -0.62 -15.11
N VAL A 288 -7.13 -1.88 -14.70
CA VAL A 288 -5.81 -2.49 -14.50
C VAL A 288 -5.32 -3.16 -15.81
N ARG A 289 -4.03 -3.47 -15.90
CA ARG A 289 -3.37 -4.07 -17.08
C ARG A 289 -3.69 -3.32 -18.38
N VAL A 290 -3.61 -1.99 -18.34
CA VAL A 290 -3.99 -1.12 -19.46
C VAL A 290 -3.15 -1.43 -20.70
N GLY A 291 -3.84 -1.64 -21.83
CA GLY A 291 -3.23 -2.00 -23.10
C GLY A 291 -2.86 -3.48 -23.24
N GLN A 292 -3.10 -4.32 -22.22
CA GLN A 292 -3.02 -5.77 -22.34
C GLN A 292 -4.34 -6.36 -22.85
N ARG A 293 -4.32 -7.63 -23.25
CA ARG A 293 -5.50 -8.36 -23.73
C ARG A 293 -6.55 -8.56 -22.63
N ASP A 294 -6.09 -8.66 -21.38
CA ASP A 294 -6.87 -8.86 -20.16
C ASP A 294 -7.00 -7.56 -19.33
N GLU A 295 -7.14 -6.41 -20.01
CA GLU A 295 -7.39 -5.12 -19.38
C GLU A 295 -8.71 -5.15 -18.57
N GLY A 296 -8.63 -4.64 -17.33
CA GLY A 296 -9.77 -4.53 -16.42
C GLY A 296 -9.73 -5.53 -15.26
N SER A 297 -10.30 -5.13 -14.13
CA SER A 297 -10.40 -5.96 -12.93
C SER A 297 -11.30 -7.18 -13.16
N HIS A 298 -10.86 -8.34 -12.67
CA HIS A 298 -11.62 -9.59 -12.64
C HIS A 298 -12.54 -9.70 -11.41
N PHE A 299 -12.43 -8.79 -10.44
CA PHE A 299 -13.35 -8.79 -9.31
C PHE A 299 -14.77 -8.46 -9.76
N THR A 300 -15.71 -9.26 -9.29
CA THR A 300 -17.13 -8.93 -9.33
C THR A 300 -17.42 -7.69 -8.45
N PRO A 301 -18.56 -7.00 -8.66
CA PRO A 301 -18.94 -5.89 -7.80
C PRO A 301 -18.98 -6.23 -6.30
N THR A 302 -19.41 -7.46 -5.96
CA THR A 302 -19.46 -7.95 -4.58
C THR A 302 -18.06 -8.18 -3.99
N GLU A 303 -17.12 -8.70 -4.78
CA GLU A 303 -15.73 -8.85 -4.36
C GLU A 303 -15.05 -7.49 -4.21
N GLY A 304 -15.33 -6.53 -5.10
CA GLY A 304 -14.88 -5.14 -4.95
C GLY A 304 -15.41 -4.49 -3.66
N GLN A 305 -16.69 -4.72 -3.32
CA GLN A 305 -17.24 -4.27 -2.03
C GLN A 305 -16.59 -4.98 -0.84
N THR A 306 -16.35 -6.30 -0.95
CA THR A 306 -15.68 -7.10 0.08
C THR A 306 -14.26 -6.58 0.34
N LEU A 307 -13.50 -6.33 -0.72
CA LEU A 307 -12.17 -5.73 -0.68
C LEU A 307 -12.22 -4.37 0.03
N MET A 308 -13.03 -3.43 -0.45
CA MET A 308 -13.08 -2.09 0.14
C MET A 308 -13.52 -2.12 1.61
N THR A 309 -14.44 -3.02 1.97
CA THR A 309 -14.88 -3.21 3.36
C THR A 309 -13.74 -3.74 4.23
N LEU A 310 -13.01 -4.77 3.77
CA LEU A 310 -11.90 -5.36 4.51
C LEU A 310 -10.74 -4.38 4.67
N TRP A 311 -10.29 -3.72 3.60
CA TRP A 311 -9.22 -2.71 3.65
C TRP A 311 -9.59 -1.57 4.60
N SER A 312 -10.87 -1.15 4.59
CA SER A 312 -11.33 -0.06 5.44
C SER A 312 -11.43 -0.44 6.91
N ILE A 313 -12.04 -1.57 7.25
CA ILE A 313 -12.18 -2.00 8.64
C ILE A 313 -10.86 -2.47 9.24
N ALA A 314 -9.94 -3.03 8.44
CA ALA A 314 -8.59 -3.38 8.88
C ALA A 314 -7.66 -2.15 8.93
N ARG A 315 -8.06 -1.04 8.30
CA ARG A 315 -7.30 0.20 8.11
C ARG A 315 -5.99 0.02 7.35
N SER A 316 -6.02 -0.76 6.28
CA SER A 316 -4.94 -0.80 5.28
C SER A 316 -4.84 0.56 4.57
N PRO A 317 -3.66 0.97 4.10
CA PRO A 317 -3.56 2.03 3.09
C PRO A 317 -4.51 1.77 1.91
N LEU A 318 -5.10 2.83 1.35
CA LEU A 318 -6.00 2.74 0.20
C LEU A 318 -5.28 3.27 -1.04
N ILE A 319 -4.47 2.42 -1.66
CA ILE A 319 -3.69 2.76 -2.85
C ILE A 319 -4.38 2.17 -4.08
N LEU A 320 -4.93 3.01 -4.95
CA LEU A 320 -5.63 2.60 -6.16
C LEU A 320 -4.63 2.17 -7.23
N GLY A 321 -4.83 1.01 -7.86
CA GLY A 321 -3.97 0.50 -8.93
C GLY A 321 -4.50 0.74 -10.35
N GLY A 322 -5.82 0.95 -10.51
CA GLY A 322 -6.44 1.20 -11.81
C GLY A 322 -6.11 2.58 -12.40
N HIS A 323 -6.14 2.69 -13.72
CA HIS A 323 -5.99 3.96 -14.42
C HIS A 323 -7.22 4.86 -14.21
N LEU A 324 -7.07 5.89 -13.38
CA LEU A 324 -8.16 6.72 -12.85
C LEU A 324 -9.03 7.43 -13.91
N PRO A 325 -8.47 8.01 -15.00
CA PRO A 325 -9.26 8.56 -16.10
C PRO A 325 -10.23 7.57 -16.76
N LYS A 326 -10.00 6.25 -16.62
CA LYS A 326 -10.88 5.19 -17.11
C LYS A 326 -11.79 4.59 -16.03
N THR A 327 -11.88 5.19 -14.84
CA THR A 327 -12.74 4.70 -13.75
C THR A 327 -14.22 4.80 -14.12
N ASP A 328 -14.91 3.66 -14.08
CA ASP A 328 -16.37 3.58 -14.27
C ASP A 328 -17.16 4.01 -13.02
N ALA A 329 -18.48 4.21 -13.16
CA ALA A 329 -19.34 4.69 -12.09
C ALA A 329 -19.43 3.74 -10.89
N THR A 330 -19.37 2.42 -11.12
CA THR A 330 -19.42 1.40 -10.06
C THR A 330 -18.17 1.47 -9.20
N THR A 331 -17.00 1.50 -9.83
CA THR A 331 -15.71 1.66 -9.17
C THR A 331 -15.63 3.00 -8.47
N LEU A 332 -16.07 4.09 -9.12
CA LEU A 332 -16.07 5.42 -8.51
C LEU A 332 -16.90 5.45 -7.23
N ALA A 333 -18.08 4.84 -7.23
CA ALA A 333 -18.95 4.77 -6.04
C ALA A 333 -18.28 4.03 -4.87
N LEU A 334 -17.51 2.96 -5.15
CA LEU A 334 -16.77 2.22 -4.13
C LEU A 334 -15.64 3.07 -3.51
N ILE A 335 -14.87 3.77 -4.34
CA ILE A 335 -13.68 4.53 -3.91
C ILE A 335 -14.00 5.95 -3.43
N THR A 336 -15.27 6.39 -3.48
CA THR A 336 -15.70 7.73 -3.01
C THR A 336 -16.75 7.68 -1.89
N ASN A 337 -16.99 6.51 -1.30
CA ASN A 337 -17.89 6.37 -0.17
C ASN A 337 -17.24 6.91 1.12
N ASP A 338 -17.54 8.17 1.46
CA ASP A 338 -16.97 8.86 2.63
C ASP A 338 -17.28 8.18 3.97
N GLU A 339 -18.42 7.49 4.10
CA GLU A 339 -18.75 6.75 5.32
C GLU A 339 -17.81 5.56 5.52
N VAL A 340 -17.54 4.80 4.46
CA VAL A 340 -16.60 3.66 4.48
C VAL A 340 -15.16 4.16 4.63
N ILE A 341 -14.78 5.23 3.92
CA ILE A 341 -13.45 5.85 4.07
C ILE A 341 -13.25 6.37 5.50
N SER A 342 -14.29 6.90 6.15
CA SER A 342 -14.21 7.34 7.55
C SER A 342 -13.85 6.18 8.49
N VAL A 343 -14.33 4.96 8.22
CA VAL A 343 -13.89 3.76 8.96
C VAL A 343 -12.38 3.59 8.84
N ASN A 344 -11.83 3.61 7.63
CA ASN A 344 -10.38 3.51 7.39
C ASN A 344 -9.58 4.61 8.13
N ARG A 345 -10.03 5.85 8.03
CA ARG A 345 -9.27 7.03 8.47
C ARG A 345 -9.39 7.32 9.95
N THR A 346 -10.56 7.11 10.55
CA THR A 346 -10.87 7.69 11.88
C THR A 346 -11.17 6.66 12.95
N SER A 347 -11.72 5.49 12.60
CA SER A 347 -12.15 4.47 13.58
C SER A 347 -11.03 4.01 14.52
N LYS A 348 -11.38 3.41 15.64
CA LYS A 348 -10.42 2.93 16.66
C LYS A 348 -10.68 1.48 17.04
N ASN A 349 -9.71 0.83 17.67
CA ASN A 349 -9.84 -0.53 18.19
C ASN A 349 -10.33 -1.57 17.16
N ASN A 350 -9.97 -1.38 15.89
CA ASN A 350 -10.29 -2.29 14.79
C ASN A 350 -9.77 -3.70 15.08
N ARG A 351 -10.62 -4.72 14.98
CA ARG A 351 -10.17 -6.11 15.19
C ARG A 351 -11.21 -7.10 14.67
N GLN A 352 -10.75 -8.29 14.32
CA GLN A 352 -11.65 -9.42 14.16
C GLN A 352 -12.24 -9.79 15.53
N ILE A 353 -13.54 -10.06 15.58
CA ILE A 353 -14.23 -10.51 16.80
C ILE A 353 -14.46 -12.01 16.82
N TRP A 354 -14.64 -12.62 15.63
CA TRP A 354 -14.73 -14.06 15.45
C TRP A 354 -14.53 -14.43 13.98
N ARG A 355 -14.09 -15.67 13.76
CA ARG A 355 -14.09 -16.37 12.48
C ARG A 355 -14.56 -17.80 12.68
N ARG A 356 -15.49 -18.24 11.84
CA ARG A 356 -16.06 -19.59 11.82
C ARG A 356 -16.01 -20.10 10.39
N GLY A 357 -14.88 -20.70 10.02
CA GLY A 357 -14.57 -20.99 8.62
C GLY A 357 -14.54 -19.69 7.80
N ASP A 358 -15.44 -19.61 6.84
CA ASP A 358 -15.55 -18.48 5.90
C ASP A 358 -16.54 -17.39 6.34
N GLN A 359 -17.18 -17.54 7.50
CA GLN A 359 -17.94 -16.46 8.12
C GLN A 359 -17.00 -15.67 9.05
N ILE A 360 -16.88 -14.37 8.81
CA ILE A 360 -15.91 -13.51 9.50
C ILE A 360 -16.59 -12.22 9.93
N ALA A 361 -16.30 -11.75 11.14
CA ALA A 361 -16.77 -10.46 11.60
C ALA A 361 -15.64 -9.62 12.18
N TRP A 362 -15.65 -8.34 11.80
CA TRP A 362 -14.78 -7.31 12.32
C TRP A 362 -15.59 -6.23 13.03
N VAL A 363 -14.98 -5.60 14.04
CA VAL A 363 -15.55 -4.46 14.74
C VAL A 363 -14.55 -3.32 14.81
N ALA A 364 -15.05 -2.10 14.80
CA ALA A 364 -14.29 -0.92 15.17
C ALA A 364 -15.16 0.08 15.94
N ASP A 365 -14.51 0.98 16.66
CA ASP A 365 -15.15 1.99 17.48
C ASP A 365 -15.34 3.28 16.68
N VAL A 366 -16.53 3.85 16.75
CA VAL A 366 -16.80 5.20 16.23
C VAL A 366 -16.16 6.23 17.18
N PRO A 367 -15.26 7.11 16.71
CA PRO A 367 -14.60 8.07 17.58
C PRO A 367 -15.61 8.97 18.30
N LYS A 368 -15.43 9.18 19.61
CA LYS A 368 -16.30 10.02 20.45
C LYS A 368 -17.77 9.58 20.49
N SER A 369 -18.08 8.34 20.12
CA SER A 369 -19.41 7.73 20.26
C SER A 369 -19.33 6.39 21.01
N ARG A 370 -20.47 5.89 21.47
CA ARG A 370 -20.64 4.51 21.95
C ARG A 370 -20.90 3.52 20.82
N ASP A 371 -21.17 4.02 19.61
CA ASP A 371 -21.49 3.22 18.44
C ASP A 371 -20.28 2.42 17.95
N LYS A 372 -20.58 1.37 17.16
CA LYS A 372 -19.59 0.49 16.56
C LYS A 372 -19.82 0.40 15.05
N TYR A 373 -18.73 0.35 14.31
CA TYR A 373 -18.73 -0.21 12.96
C TYR A 373 -18.66 -1.73 13.05
N VAL A 374 -19.45 -2.42 12.24
CA VAL A 374 -19.41 -3.88 12.13
C VAL A 374 -19.32 -4.23 10.66
N ALA A 375 -18.31 -5.02 10.30
CA ALA A 375 -18.19 -5.61 8.96
C ALA A 375 -18.41 -7.11 9.07
N LEU A 376 -19.38 -7.62 8.31
CA LEU A 376 -19.74 -9.03 8.26
C LEU A 376 -19.41 -9.55 6.87
N PHE A 377 -18.68 -10.66 6.82
CA PHE A 377 -18.21 -11.25 5.58
C PHE A 377 -18.68 -12.70 5.50
N ASN A 378 -19.11 -13.07 4.30
CA ASN A 378 -19.21 -14.46 3.90
C ASN A 378 -18.21 -14.70 2.78
N ALA A 379 -17.10 -15.33 3.12
CA ALA A 379 -15.99 -15.64 2.22
C ALA A 379 -16.04 -17.09 1.68
N ALA A 380 -17.23 -17.70 1.66
CA ALA A 380 -17.40 -19.06 1.16
C ALA A 380 -17.55 -19.04 -0.36
N GLU A 381 -16.91 -19.99 -1.06
CA GLU A 381 -17.06 -20.17 -2.52
C GLU A 381 -18.52 -20.34 -2.95
N GLN A 382 -19.32 -20.93 -2.06
CA GLN A 382 -20.75 -21.12 -2.25
C GLN A 382 -21.46 -20.61 -1.01
N TYR A 383 -22.45 -19.75 -1.22
CA TYR A 383 -23.37 -19.36 -0.15
C TYR A 383 -24.11 -20.60 0.36
N ARG A 384 -23.69 -21.12 1.50
CA ARG A 384 -24.47 -22.11 2.25
C ARG A 384 -25.26 -21.35 3.31
N ARG A 385 -26.54 -21.13 3.01
CA ARG A 385 -27.52 -20.70 4.00
C ARG A 385 -27.64 -21.82 5.03
N ASP A 386 -27.13 -21.61 6.24
CA ASP A 386 -27.44 -22.51 7.36
C ASP A 386 -28.83 -22.17 7.90
N ASP A 387 -29.84 -22.74 7.24
CA ASP A 387 -31.23 -22.59 7.62
C ASP A 387 -31.68 -23.60 8.69
N SER A 388 -30.75 -24.30 9.34
CA SER A 388 -31.09 -25.28 10.40
C SER A 388 -31.80 -24.61 11.59
N ARG A 389 -31.63 -23.30 11.75
CA ARG A 389 -32.29 -22.47 12.77
C ARG A 389 -33.37 -21.55 12.19
N ALA A 390 -33.68 -21.65 10.90
CA ALA A 390 -34.73 -20.85 10.30
C ALA A 390 -36.09 -21.38 10.78
N ALA A 391 -36.81 -20.56 11.53
CA ALA A 391 -38.16 -20.89 11.96
C ALA A 391 -39.19 -20.79 10.81
N PHE A 392 -38.85 -20.09 9.72
CA PHE A 392 -39.64 -20.00 8.50
C PHE A 392 -38.75 -19.67 7.28
N ARG A 393 -39.14 -20.10 6.08
CA ARG A 393 -38.46 -19.81 4.81
C ARG A 393 -39.48 -19.31 3.77
N ALA A 394 -39.09 -18.29 3.00
CA ALA A 394 -39.83 -17.81 1.84
C ALA A 394 -38.89 -17.66 0.65
N ASP A 395 -39.37 -18.05 -0.53
CA ASP A 395 -38.73 -17.74 -1.80
C ASP A 395 -39.01 -16.28 -2.15
N LEU A 396 -38.05 -15.39 -1.90
CA LEU A 396 -38.19 -13.98 -2.23
C LEU A 396 -38.07 -13.78 -3.75
N THR A 397 -39.19 -13.55 -4.43
CA THR A 397 -39.23 -13.03 -5.80
C THR A 397 -39.23 -11.50 -5.75
N ARG A 398 -38.18 -10.86 -6.29
CA ARG A 398 -37.97 -9.40 -6.19
C ARG A 398 -38.95 -8.51 -6.99
N ASN A 399 -40.02 -9.03 -7.59
CA ASN A 399 -40.71 -8.33 -8.69
C ASN A 399 -42.24 -8.21 -8.60
N THR A 400 -42.89 -8.18 -7.43
CA THR A 400 -44.34 -7.84 -7.43
C THR A 400 -44.82 -7.14 -6.15
N PRO A 401 -45.22 -5.86 -6.21
CA PRO A 401 -46.02 -5.24 -5.15
C PRO A 401 -47.32 -6.03 -4.95
N GLY A 402 -47.63 -6.42 -3.72
CA GLY A 402 -48.89 -7.09 -3.37
C GLY A 402 -48.81 -8.58 -2.97
N GLN A 403 -47.63 -9.21 -2.95
CA GLN A 403 -47.44 -10.59 -2.48
C GLN A 403 -46.94 -10.66 -1.02
N ALA A 404 -47.57 -9.93 -0.11
CA ALA A 404 -47.31 -10.13 1.31
C ALA A 404 -47.96 -11.46 1.75
N ILE A 405 -47.15 -12.43 2.16
CA ILE A 405 -47.65 -13.63 2.85
C ILE A 405 -47.68 -13.36 4.36
N SER A 406 -48.80 -13.68 5.00
CA SER A 406 -48.83 -13.73 6.47
C SER A 406 -48.14 -14.99 6.94
N VAL A 407 -47.24 -14.83 7.90
CA VAL A 407 -46.48 -15.94 8.47
C VAL A 407 -46.73 -15.95 9.97
N ASP A 408 -47.15 -17.11 10.47
CA ASP A 408 -47.26 -17.38 11.89
C ASP A 408 -46.09 -18.30 12.30
N VAL A 409 -45.24 -17.81 13.20
CA VAL A 409 -44.02 -18.50 13.62
C VAL A 409 -44.01 -18.59 15.13
N ASP A 410 -43.93 -19.81 15.67
CA ASP A 410 -43.79 -20.02 17.11
C ASP A 410 -42.44 -19.48 17.60
N THR A 411 -42.49 -18.47 18.47
CA THR A 411 -41.32 -17.79 19.03
C THR A 411 -41.08 -18.17 20.49
N LYS A 412 -41.78 -19.17 21.03
CA LYS A 412 -41.71 -19.50 22.46
C LYS A 412 -40.30 -19.95 22.86
N GLY A 413 -39.67 -19.19 23.75
CA GLY A 413 -38.29 -19.41 24.22
C GLY A 413 -37.21 -18.67 23.42
N ALA A 414 -37.58 -17.99 22.33
CA ALA A 414 -36.66 -17.15 21.58
C ALA A 414 -36.30 -15.89 22.40
N LYS A 415 -35.00 -15.56 22.46
CA LYS A 415 -34.52 -14.32 23.11
C LYS A 415 -34.34 -13.17 22.12
N ARG A 416 -34.23 -13.47 20.81
CA ARG A 416 -34.07 -12.51 19.70
C ARG A 416 -34.62 -13.12 18.41
N VAL A 417 -35.24 -12.29 17.57
CA VAL A 417 -35.72 -12.64 16.23
C VAL A 417 -34.94 -11.80 15.22
N TRP A 418 -34.49 -12.41 14.13
CA TRP A 418 -33.75 -11.75 13.07
C TRP A 418 -34.46 -12.00 11.74
N ILE A 419 -34.72 -10.93 10.98
CA ILE A 419 -35.15 -11.04 9.59
C ILE A 419 -33.88 -10.93 8.75
N VAL A 420 -33.52 -12.02 8.06
CA VAL A 420 -32.34 -12.08 7.20
C VAL A 420 -32.82 -12.14 5.76
N ALA A 421 -32.64 -11.04 5.03
CA ALA A 421 -33.00 -10.89 3.62
C ALA A 421 -31.83 -11.15 2.69
#